data_AF-A0A7J9SWP8-F1
#
_entry.id   AF-A0A7J9SWP8-F1
#
_cell.length_a   1.000
_cell.length_b   1.000
_cell.length_c   1.000
_cell.angle_alpha   90.00
_cell.angle_beta   90.00
_cell.angle_gamma   90.00
#
_symmetry.space_group_name_H-M   'P 1'
#
loop_
_entity.id
_entity.type
_entity.pdbx_description
1 polymer ?
#
loop_
_entity_poly.entity_id
_entity_poly.type
_entity_poly.pdbx_seq_one_letter_code
_entity_poly.pdbx_strand_id
1 'polypeptide(L)'
;MTVKKYTEFYMPSVQERNTLSFGQLKDAAGVLQGAVVGLGQLRKTVTPERMMEIAQELPRHNSTQYINNGALTEAYFAKAKDSLEDPHLYVVVSNTGSAASEIISVFTRKQYNHASLSFDRDLKTIISYNGGEKVYPPGLNQEMIEFFNKKEDSSLIVYQLDASREQKELLIDKVLEINEHGSAYNMLGLVLRTSLKPNIMFCSQFVYNMLRNAGLAYFEKADGQVKPTDLVELDYHRKLSFCYEIFLGRRQD
;
A
#
# COMPACT_ATOMS: atom_id res chain seq x y z
N MET A 1 29.59 21.89 18.37
CA MET A 1 30.22 20.75 19.06
C MET A 1 29.22 19.61 19.12
N THR A 2 29.71 18.44 18.75
CA THR A 2 29.01 17.19 18.42
C THR A 2 28.39 16.51 19.64
N VAL A 3 27.15 16.01 19.55
CA VAL A 3 26.64 15.00 20.49
C VAL A 3 26.34 13.72 19.72
N LYS A 4 27.30 12.78 19.78
CA LYS A 4 27.07 11.37 19.47
C LYS A 4 26.21 10.77 20.58
N LYS A 5 25.06 10.18 20.25
CA LYS A 5 24.33 9.27 21.15
C LYS A 5 24.16 7.92 20.44
N TYR A 6 25.00 6.98 20.84
CA TYR A 6 24.85 5.56 20.52
C TYR A 6 23.54 5.08 21.17
N THR A 7 22.65 4.48 20.40
CA THR A 7 21.48 3.78 20.92
C THR A 7 21.92 2.34 21.20
N GLU A 8 22.11 2.02 22.47
CA GLU A 8 22.37 0.65 22.92
C GLU A 8 21.16 -0.22 22.64
N PHE A 9 21.45 -1.39 22.06
CA PHE A 9 20.51 -2.42 21.69
C PHE A 9 19.97 -3.10 22.97
N TYR A 10 18.72 -2.83 23.33
CA TYR A 10 18.07 -3.48 24.45
C TYR A 10 17.54 -4.87 24.02
N MET A 11 18.24 -5.94 24.40
CA MET A 11 17.72 -7.31 24.33
C MET A 11 16.90 -7.58 25.60
N PRO A 12 15.57 -7.76 25.52
CA PRO A 12 14.78 -8.18 26.68
C PRO A 12 15.24 -9.58 27.15
N SER A 13 15.36 -9.74 28.46
CA SER A 13 15.88 -10.95 29.10
C SER A 13 14.88 -12.11 29.00
N VAL A 14 15.43 -13.34 29.06
CA VAL A 14 14.75 -14.61 28.77
C VAL A 14 13.52 -14.92 29.66
N GLN A 15 13.26 -14.12 30.70
CA GLN A 15 12.17 -14.36 31.65
C GLN A 15 10.77 -13.90 31.15
N GLU A 16 10.67 -13.09 30.10
CA GLU A 16 9.37 -12.67 29.53
C GLU A 16 8.77 -13.65 28.50
N ARG A 17 9.42 -14.81 28.26
CA ARG A 17 9.02 -15.75 27.18
C ARG A 17 7.87 -16.71 27.49
N ASN A 18 7.30 -16.70 28.70
CA ASN A 18 6.38 -17.76 29.12
C ASN A 18 4.93 -17.29 29.30
N THR A 19 4.29 -16.84 28.23
CA THR A 19 2.81 -16.80 28.13
C THR A 19 2.37 -16.65 26.66
N LEU A 20 2.80 -17.58 25.80
CA LEU A 20 2.19 -17.71 24.47
C LEU A 20 1.10 -18.78 24.53
N SER A 21 -0.13 -18.41 24.16
CA SER A 21 -1.22 -19.37 24.05
C SER A 21 -0.98 -20.33 22.87
N PHE A 22 -1.56 -21.53 22.93
CA PHE A 22 -1.37 -22.56 21.91
C PHE A 22 -1.79 -22.10 20.49
N GLY A 23 -2.73 -21.16 20.39
CA GLY A 23 -3.10 -20.51 19.13
C GLY A 23 -1.98 -19.63 18.56
N GLN A 24 -1.33 -18.82 19.42
CA GLN A 24 -0.22 -17.95 19.03
C GLN A 24 1.02 -18.74 18.57
N LEU A 25 1.27 -19.91 19.17
CA LEU A 25 2.34 -20.80 18.73
C LEU A 25 2.08 -21.41 17.34
N LYS A 26 0.82 -21.74 17.04
CA LYS A 26 0.42 -22.29 15.73
C LYS A 26 0.49 -21.22 14.63
N ASP A 27 0.06 -20.01 14.93
CA ASP A 27 0.16 -18.88 14.01
C ASP A 27 1.63 -18.50 13.75
N ALA A 28 2.46 -18.47 14.79
CA ALA A 28 3.90 -18.25 14.67
C ALA A 28 4.61 -19.33 13.83
N ALA A 29 4.19 -20.60 13.95
CA ALA A 29 4.73 -21.70 13.15
C ALA A 29 4.34 -21.59 11.66
N GLY A 30 3.09 -21.23 11.36
CA GLY A 30 2.63 -20.98 9.99
C GLY A 30 3.34 -19.79 9.35
N VAL A 31 3.57 -18.73 10.12
CA VAL A 31 4.35 -17.54 9.74
C VAL A 31 5.80 -17.90 9.44
N LEU A 32 6.46 -18.67 10.31
CA LEU A 32 7.84 -19.13 10.11
C LEU A 32 7.97 -19.99 8.84
N GLN A 33 7.01 -20.88 8.58
CA GLN A 33 7.03 -21.73 7.40
C GLN A 33 6.83 -20.91 6.10
N GLY A 34 5.92 -19.94 6.11
CA GLY A 34 5.72 -19.00 4.99
C GLY A 34 6.95 -18.13 4.71
N ALA A 35 7.60 -17.64 5.78
CA ALA A 35 8.83 -16.84 5.67
C ALA A 35 10.02 -17.66 5.12
N VAL A 36 10.20 -18.91 5.56
CA VAL A 36 11.27 -19.81 5.07
C VAL A 36 11.08 -20.18 3.60
N VAL A 37 9.85 -20.47 3.17
CA VAL A 37 9.54 -20.71 1.74
C VAL A 37 9.78 -19.45 0.91
N GLY A 38 9.43 -18.28 1.43
CA GLY A 38 9.72 -16.98 0.80
C GLY A 38 11.21 -16.70 0.62
N LEU A 39 12.01 -16.94 1.66
CA LEU A 39 13.47 -16.79 1.65
C LEU A 39 14.15 -17.67 0.59
N GLY A 40 13.66 -18.90 0.40
CA GLY A 40 14.17 -19.82 -0.62
C GLY A 40 13.91 -19.36 -2.07
N GLN A 41 12.82 -18.63 -2.31
CA GLN A 41 12.49 -18.06 -3.63
C GLN A 41 13.17 -16.71 -3.87
N LEU A 42 13.26 -15.84 -2.85
CA LEU A 42 13.97 -14.56 -2.91
C LEU A 42 15.42 -14.72 -3.37
N ARG A 43 16.12 -15.75 -2.87
CA ARG A 43 17.53 -16.00 -3.20
C ARG A 43 17.78 -16.36 -4.67
N LYS A 44 16.74 -16.75 -5.43
CA LYS A 44 16.84 -17.15 -6.84
C LYS A 44 16.46 -16.03 -7.82
N THR A 45 15.80 -14.98 -7.36
CA THR A 45 15.14 -13.99 -8.23
C THR A 45 15.65 -12.56 -8.05
N VAL A 46 16.34 -12.24 -6.94
CA VAL A 46 16.78 -10.87 -6.62
C VAL A 46 18.28 -10.72 -6.84
N THR A 47 18.70 -9.73 -7.64
CA THR A 47 20.12 -9.42 -7.87
C THR A 47 20.73 -8.69 -6.66
N PRO A 48 22.07 -8.70 -6.48
CA PRO A 48 22.74 -7.99 -5.40
C PRO A 48 22.44 -6.49 -5.35
N GLU A 49 22.31 -5.83 -6.50
CA GLU A 49 21.99 -4.40 -6.60
C GLU A 49 20.60 -4.10 -6.04
N ARG A 50 19.62 -4.96 -6.33
CA ARG A 50 18.24 -4.83 -5.85
C ARG A 50 18.10 -5.17 -4.37
N MET A 51 18.89 -6.14 -3.88
CA MET A 51 19.00 -6.39 -2.44
C MET A 51 19.54 -5.16 -1.70
N MET A 52 20.44 -4.41 -2.33
CA MET A 52 20.98 -3.18 -1.77
C MET A 52 19.94 -2.05 -1.75
N GLU A 53 19.11 -1.91 -2.79
CA GLU A 53 17.97 -0.99 -2.78
C GLU A 53 16.97 -1.32 -1.65
N ILE A 54 16.58 -2.59 -1.50
CA ILE A 54 15.70 -3.04 -0.41
C ILE A 54 16.33 -2.75 0.96
N ALA A 55 17.63 -3.01 1.11
CA ALA A 55 18.36 -2.77 2.35
C ALA A 55 18.46 -1.28 2.70
N GLN A 56 18.49 -0.39 1.70
CA GLN A 56 18.49 1.06 1.89
C GLN A 56 17.09 1.60 2.25
N GLU A 57 16.03 0.97 1.76
CA GLU A 57 14.64 1.35 2.06
C GLU A 57 14.19 0.85 3.43
N LEU A 58 14.60 -0.35 3.85
CA LEU A 58 14.20 -0.99 5.11
C LEU A 58 14.28 -0.07 6.36
N PRO A 59 15.35 0.72 6.59
CA PRO A 59 15.45 1.65 7.72
C PRO A 59 14.44 2.80 7.69
N ARG A 60 13.90 3.15 6.52
CA ARG A 60 12.88 4.21 6.37
C ARG A 60 11.50 3.72 6.77
N HIS A 61 11.28 2.40 6.82
CA HIS A 61 10.00 1.82 7.16
C HIS A 61 9.86 1.57 8.66
N ASN A 62 8.68 1.88 9.18
CA ASN A 62 8.35 1.67 10.57
C ASN A 62 7.02 0.92 10.68
N SER A 63 7.03 -0.21 11.38
CA SER A 63 5.84 -1.07 11.55
C SER A 63 5.13 -0.89 12.90
N THR A 64 5.60 0.04 13.74
CA THR A 64 5.07 0.28 15.09
C THR A 64 4.73 1.74 15.37
N GLN A 65 5.32 2.69 14.63
CA GLN A 65 5.12 4.12 14.76
C GLN A 65 4.66 4.75 13.44
N TYR A 66 3.90 5.84 13.56
CA TYR A 66 3.56 6.67 12.41
C TYR A 66 4.74 7.55 12.07
N ILE A 67 5.07 7.59 10.79
CA ILE A 67 6.23 8.32 10.26
C ILE A 67 5.83 9.28 9.13
N ASN A 68 4.60 9.19 8.66
CA ASN A 68 4.02 10.06 7.66
C ASN A 68 2.78 10.75 8.25
N ASN A 69 2.81 12.07 8.35
CA ASN A 69 1.70 12.91 8.76
C ASN A 69 1.74 14.21 7.95
N GLY A 70 0.58 14.68 7.49
CA GLY A 70 0.48 15.92 6.71
C GLY A 70 1.08 15.86 5.30
N ALA A 71 1.22 14.68 4.69
CA ALA A 71 1.74 14.55 3.32
C ALA A 71 0.77 15.09 2.26
N LEU A 72 -0.54 15.06 2.53
CA LEU A 72 -1.57 15.64 1.67
C LEU A 72 -1.83 17.10 2.06
N THR A 73 -1.81 17.99 1.07
CA THR A 73 -1.96 19.44 1.25
C THR A 73 -3.42 19.88 1.23
N GLU A 74 -3.72 21.09 1.73
CA GLU A 74 -5.05 21.70 1.57
C GLU A 74 -5.50 21.76 0.10
N ALA A 75 -4.56 22.03 -0.81
CA ALA A 75 -4.82 22.04 -2.25
C ALA A 75 -5.23 20.67 -2.80
N TYR A 76 -4.70 19.58 -2.24
CA TYR A 76 -5.17 18.22 -2.58
C TYR A 76 -6.63 18.04 -2.15
N PHE A 77 -6.96 18.40 -0.91
CA PHE A 77 -8.33 18.26 -0.40
C PHE A 77 -9.34 19.16 -1.11
N ALA A 78 -8.92 20.36 -1.54
CA ALA A 78 -9.73 21.22 -2.40
C ALA A 78 -10.09 20.51 -3.72
N LYS A 79 -9.09 19.96 -4.42
CA LYS A 79 -9.32 19.20 -5.66
C LYS A 79 -10.21 17.98 -5.46
N ALA A 80 -10.06 17.26 -4.34
CA ALA A 80 -10.92 16.13 -4.01
C ALA A 80 -12.37 16.57 -3.79
N LYS A 81 -12.59 17.69 -3.09
CA LYS A 81 -13.93 18.26 -2.88
C LYS A 81 -14.54 18.79 -4.18
N ASP A 82 -13.74 19.39 -5.07
CA ASP A 82 -14.20 19.85 -6.37
C ASP A 82 -14.69 18.71 -7.27
N SER A 83 -14.23 17.48 -7.02
CA SER A 83 -14.64 16.28 -7.76
C SER A 83 -15.93 15.60 -7.25
N LEU A 84 -16.60 16.16 -6.22
CA LEU A 84 -17.77 15.52 -5.59
C LEU A 84 -18.97 15.32 -6.53
N GLU A 85 -19.08 16.13 -7.59
CA GLU A 85 -20.13 15.99 -8.61
C GLU A 85 -19.87 14.83 -9.59
N ASP A 86 -18.65 14.30 -9.66
CA ASP A 86 -18.38 13.06 -10.39
C ASP A 86 -18.99 11.89 -9.60
N PRO A 87 -19.96 11.15 -10.15
CA PRO A 87 -20.68 10.08 -9.45
C PRO A 87 -19.85 8.80 -9.31
N HIS A 88 -18.55 8.86 -9.58
CA HIS A 88 -17.66 7.71 -9.47
C HIS A 88 -16.48 7.97 -8.54
N LEU A 89 -16.00 6.86 -8.00
CA LEU A 89 -14.68 6.69 -7.40
C LEU A 89 -13.84 5.84 -8.36
N TYR A 90 -12.54 6.12 -8.45
CA TYR A 90 -11.65 5.44 -9.37
C TYR A 90 -10.69 4.52 -8.63
N VAL A 91 -10.72 3.24 -8.97
CA VAL A 91 -9.78 2.22 -8.49
C VAL A 91 -8.70 2.05 -9.56
N VAL A 92 -7.46 2.29 -9.18
CA VAL A 92 -6.31 2.21 -10.09
C VAL A 92 -5.47 1.02 -9.69
N VAL A 93 -5.15 0.17 -10.67
CA VAL A 93 -4.28 -1.00 -10.47
C VAL A 93 -3.10 -0.87 -11.43
N SER A 94 -1.88 -0.99 -10.91
CA SER A 94 -0.68 -0.70 -11.67
C SER A 94 0.42 -1.74 -11.52
N ASN A 95 1.24 -1.86 -12.57
CA ASN A 95 2.47 -2.62 -12.58
C ASN A 95 3.65 -1.64 -12.52
N THR A 96 4.07 -1.31 -11.29
CA THR A 96 4.99 -0.17 -11.06
C THR A 96 6.44 -0.60 -10.92
N GLY A 97 6.70 -1.91 -10.89
CA GLY A 97 8.05 -2.47 -10.85
C GLY A 97 8.93 -2.03 -9.67
N SER A 98 8.39 -1.37 -8.64
CA SER A 98 9.17 -0.85 -7.50
C SER A 98 9.87 -1.98 -6.72
N ALA A 99 10.95 -1.66 -5.97
CA ALA A 99 11.66 -2.67 -5.16
C ALA A 99 10.74 -3.36 -4.13
N ALA A 100 9.81 -2.62 -3.52
CA ALA A 100 8.75 -3.18 -2.67
C ALA A 100 7.81 -4.09 -3.48
N SER A 101 7.47 -3.69 -4.71
CA SER A 101 6.65 -4.45 -5.64
C SER A 101 7.27 -5.79 -6.05
N GLU A 102 8.60 -5.95 -6.07
CA GLU A 102 9.23 -7.22 -6.42
C GLU A 102 9.22 -8.24 -5.29
N ILE A 103 9.45 -7.79 -4.05
CA ILE A 103 9.21 -8.63 -2.87
C ILE A 103 7.76 -9.10 -2.89
N ILE A 104 6.82 -8.19 -3.13
CA ILE A 104 5.39 -8.52 -3.29
C ILE A 104 5.18 -9.49 -4.46
N SER A 105 5.80 -9.29 -5.63
CA SER A 105 5.63 -10.16 -6.80
C SER A 105 6.13 -11.58 -6.58
N VAL A 106 7.19 -11.76 -5.77
CA VAL A 106 7.71 -13.09 -5.40
C VAL A 106 6.69 -13.82 -4.54
N PHE A 107 5.99 -13.11 -3.65
CA PHE A 107 4.94 -13.70 -2.80
C PHE A 107 3.56 -13.79 -3.46
N THR A 108 3.25 -12.92 -4.43
CA THR A 108 1.92 -12.80 -5.04
C THR A 108 1.81 -13.42 -6.43
N ARG A 109 2.94 -13.66 -7.13
CA ARG A 109 3.05 -14.23 -8.48
C ARG A 109 2.19 -13.54 -9.55
N LYS A 110 1.86 -12.25 -9.40
CA LYS A 110 1.02 -11.52 -10.35
C LYS A 110 1.67 -10.23 -10.85
N GLN A 111 1.31 -9.85 -12.08
CA GLN A 111 1.89 -8.72 -12.83
C GLN A 111 1.49 -7.36 -12.26
N TYR A 112 0.31 -7.22 -11.67
CA TYR A 112 -0.11 -5.99 -10.99
C TYR A 112 0.18 -6.07 -9.49
N ASN A 113 0.95 -5.11 -8.98
CA ASN A 113 1.54 -5.16 -7.64
C ASN A 113 1.26 -3.92 -6.81
N HIS A 114 0.53 -2.94 -7.35
CA HIS A 114 0.14 -1.74 -6.63
C HIS A 114 -1.32 -1.36 -6.92
N ALA A 115 -1.94 -0.71 -5.93
CA ALA A 115 -3.32 -0.26 -6.01
C ALA A 115 -3.45 1.15 -5.40
N SER A 116 -4.25 1.99 -6.04
CA SER A 116 -4.50 3.36 -5.64
C SER A 116 -5.99 3.70 -5.76
N LEU A 117 -6.39 4.79 -5.13
CA LEU A 117 -7.72 5.39 -5.26
C LEU A 117 -7.60 6.79 -5.84
N SER A 118 -8.60 7.23 -6.59
CA SER A 118 -8.74 8.62 -7.00
C SER A 118 -10.21 9.05 -6.97
N PHE A 119 -10.45 10.31 -6.64
CA PHE A 119 -11.78 10.92 -6.59
C PHE A 119 -12.21 11.53 -7.92
N ASP A 120 -11.29 11.66 -8.89
CA ASP A 120 -11.54 12.23 -10.21
C ASP A 120 -11.01 11.33 -11.32
N ARG A 121 -11.67 11.40 -12.48
CA ARG A 121 -11.30 10.61 -13.65
C ARG A 121 -9.90 10.90 -14.18
N ASP A 122 -9.38 12.11 -13.99
CA ASP A 122 -8.09 12.53 -14.54
C ASP A 122 -6.90 12.15 -13.64
N LEU A 123 -7.15 11.42 -12.54
CA LEU A 123 -6.17 11.03 -11.54
C LEU A 123 -5.44 12.21 -10.87
N LYS A 124 -6.03 13.41 -10.84
CA LYS A 124 -5.43 14.57 -10.15
C LYS A 124 -5.41 14.39 -8.64
N THR A 125 -6.27 13.52 -8.12
CA THR A 125 -6.44 13.16 -6.71
C THR A 125 -6.02 11.72 -6.42
N ILE A 126 -5.15 11.13 -7.24
CA ILE A 126 -4.67 9.77 -7.00
C ILE A 126 -3.86 9.68 -5.70
N ILE A 127 -4.22 8.72 -4.85
CA ILE A 127 -3.60 8.47 -3.55
C ILE A 127 -3.41 6.98 -3.31
N SER A 128 -2.37 6.64 -2.56
CA SER A 128 -2.19 5.30 -2.02
C SER A 128 -1.35 5.29 -0.75
N TYR A 129 -1.31 4.11 -0.13
CA TYR A 129 -0.22 3.77 0.77
C TYR A 129 0.96 3.26 -0.04
N ASN A 130 2.09 3.95 0.00
CA ASN A 130 3.30 3.58 -0.74
C ASN A 130 4.57 3.77 0.09
N GLY A 131 5.70 3.33 -0.47
CA GLY A 131 7.00 3.39 0.21
C GLY A 131 7.58 4.78 0.40
N GLY A 132 6.91 5.83 -0.10
CA GLY A 132 7.44 7.18 -0.13
C GLY A 132 8.50 7.34 -1.23
N GLU A 133 8.38 8.39 -2.04
CA GLU A 133 9.38 8.71 -3.05
C GLU A 133 10.36 9.75 -2.51
N LYS A 134 11.67 9.42 -2.48
CA LYS A 134 12.79 10.32 -2.12
C LYS A 134 12.59 11.09 -0.80
N VAL A 135 11.82 12.18 -0.88
CA VAL A 135 11.56 13.18 0.17
C VAL A 135 10.37 12.81 1.05
N TYR A 136 9.41 12.03 0.54
CA TYR A 136 8.21 11.69 1.31
C TYR A 136 8.40 10.46 2.20
N PRO A 137 7.88 10.48 3.44
CA PRO A 137 7.91 9.31 4.31
C PRO A 137 6.95 8.22 3.80
N PRO A 138 7.28 6.93 4.02
CA PRO A 138 6.38 5.83 3.69
C PRO A 138 5.04 5.94 4.42
N GLY A 139 3.93 5.74 3.72
CA GLY A 139 2.58 5.89 4.28
C GLY A 139 1.59 6.37 3.21
N LEU A 140 0.57 7.11 3.65
CA LEU A 140 -0.40 7.74 2.78
C LEU A 140 0.24 8.91 2.01
N ASN A 141 0.24 8.85 0.68
CA ASN A 141 0.80 9.89 -0.18
C ASN A 141 -0.10 10.11 -1.40
N GLN A 142 -0.09 11.35 -1.92
CA GLN A 142 -0.54 11.63 -3.28
C GLN A 142 0.47 11.04 -4.26
N GLU A 143 -0.02 10.42 -5.33
CA GLU A 143 0.84 9.88 -6.38
C GLU A 143 0.90 10.84 -7.58
N MET A 144 2.02 10.78 -8.30
CA MET A 144 2.17 11.46 -9.58
C MET A 144 2.33 10.39 -10.65
N ILE A 145 1.65 10.53 -11.79
CA ILE A 145 1.62 9.49 -12.82
C ILE A 145 3.03 9.17 -13.31
N GLU A 146 3.88 10.20 -13.39
CA GLU A 146 5.27 10.15 -13.79
C GLU A 146 6.13 9.22 -12.91
N PHE A 147 5.74 9.03 -11.65
CA PHE A 147 6.47 8.19 -10.70
C PHE A 147 6.23 6.70 -10.87
N PHE A 148 5.21 6.34 -11.65
CA PHE A 148 4.99 4.95 -12.02
C PHE A 148 5.87 4.49 -13.19
N ASN A 149 6.60 5.40 -13.85
CA ASN A 149 7.44 5.10 -15.02
C ASN A 149 8.83 4.53 -14.65
N LYS A 150 8.87 3.52 -13.77
CA LYS A 150 10.12 2.92 -13.29
C LYS A 150 10.59 1.74 -14.17
N LYS A 151 9.77 1.26 -15.09
CA LYS A 151 10.10 0.21 -16.07
C LYS A 151 9.49 0.49 -17.44
N GLU A 152 10.11 -0.05 -18.48
CA GLU A 152 9.65 0.06 -19.88
C GLU A 152 8.27 -0.59 -20.15
N ASP A 153 7.79 -1.44 -19.24
CA ASP A 153 6.50 -2.13 -19.33
C ASP A 153 5.47 -1.63 -18.30
N SER A 154 5.73 -0.51 -17.62
CA SER A 154 4.81 0.00 -16.62
C SER A 154 3.49 0.45 -17.25
N SER A 155 2.39 -0.09 -16.73
CA SER A 155 1.03 0.36 -17.09
C SER A 155 0.14 0.57 -15.86
N LEU A 156 -0.86 1.44 -16.04
CA LEU A 156 -1.92 1.71 -15.08
C LEU A 156 -3.26 1.38 -15.74
N ILE A 157 -4.07 0.57 -15.09
CA ILE A 157 -5.46 0.34 -15.49
C ILE A 157 -6.37 1.07 -14.51
N VAL A 158 -7.28 1.88 -15.06
CA VAL A 158 -8.23 2.66 -14.28
C VAL A 158 -9.62 2.08 -14.44
N TYR A 159 -10.26 1.80 -13.31
CA TYR A 159 -11.65 1.38 -13.22
C TYR A 159 -12.46 2.44 -12.47
N GLN A 160 -13.70 2.66 -12.89
CA GLN A 160 -14.68 3.44 -12.14
C GLN A 160 -15.60 2.53 -11.34
N LEU A 161 -16.02 3.03 -10.19
CA LEU A 161 -16.98 2.44 -9.26
C LEU A 161 -18.02 3.51 -8.93
N ASP A 162 -19.31 3.18 -9.07
CA ASP A 162 -20.39 4.09 -8.68
C ASP A 162 -20.26 4.44 -7.18
N ALA A 163 -20.25 5.74 -6.87
CA ALA A 163 -20.15 6.25 -5.51
C ALA A 163 -21.01 7.51 -5.37
N SER A 164 -21.87 7.54 -4.36
CA SER A 164 -22.65 8.74 -4.07
C SER A 164 -21.76 9.86 -3.57
N ARG A 165 -22.25 11.10 -3.67
CA ARG A 165 -21.57 12.28 -3.13
C ARG A 165 -21.24 12.09 -1.65
N GLU A 166 -22.18 11.57 -0.86
CA GLU A 166 -22.01 11.33 0.58
C GLU A 166 -20.94 10.26 0.85
N GLN A 167 -20.87 9.20 0.03
CA GLN A 167 -19.81 8.20 0.15
C GLN A 167 -18.44 8.81 -0.16
N LYS A 168 -18.33 9.67 -1.17
CA LYS A 168 -17.09 10.39 -1.48
C LYS A 168 -16.69 11.36 -0.37
N GLU A 169 -17.63 12.10 0.20
CA GLU A 169 -17.38 12.98 1.36
C GLU A 169 -16.82 12.18 2.55
N LEU A 170 -17.46 11.06 2.91
CA LEU A 170 -16.99 10.16 3.96
C LEU A 170 -15.56 9.65 3.71
N LEU A 171 -15.24 9.30 2.47
CA LEU A 171 -13.90 8.87 2.09
C LEU A 171 -12.89 10.01 2.21
N ILE A 172 -13.22 11.22 1.77
CA ILE A 172 -12.34 12.40 1.87
C ILE A 172 -12.05 12.72 3.33
N ASP A 173 -13.08 12.71 4.19
CA ASP A 173 -12.94 12.95 5.62
C ASP A 173 -12.07 11.87 6.27
N LYS A 174 -12.21 10.61 5.86
CA LYS A 174 -11.35 9.53 6.36
C LYS A 174 -9.90 9.68 5.90
N VAL A 175 -9.65 10.14 4.68
CA VAL A 175 -8.30 10.47 4.19
C VAL A 175 -7.70 11.62 5.01
N LEU A 176 -8.48 12.66 5.31
CA LEU A 176 -8.05 13.78 6.14
C LEU A 176 -7.68 13.31 7.56
N GLU A 177 -8.54 12.50 8.19
CA GLU A 177 -8.28 11.92 9.51
C GLU A 177 -6.97 11.11 9.54
N ILE A 178 -6.71 10.29 8.51
CA ILE A 178 -5.46 9.53 8.40
C ILE A 178 -4.26 10.47 8.22
N ASN A 179 -4.41 11.51 7.40
CA ASN A 179 -3.35 12.49 7.13
C ASN A 179 -2.96 13.27 8.39
N GLU A 180 -3.93 13.61 9.25
CA GLU A 180 -3.72 14.32 10.51
C GLU A 180 -3.15 13.43 11.62
N HIS A 181 -3.71 12.24 11.83
CA HIS A 181 -3.25 11.31 12.87
C HIS A 181 -1.92 10.64 12.54
N GLY A 182 -1.63 10.50 11.25
CA GLY A 182 -0.44 9.86 10.73
C GLY A 182 -0.66 8.42 10.28
N SER A 183 0.28 7.98 9.45
CA SER A 183 0.30 6.71 8.75
C SER A 183 1.73 6.16 8.63
N ALA A 184 1.84 4.88 8.26
CA ALA A 184 3.09 4.28 7.83
C ALA A 184 2.83 3.16 6.81
N TYR A 185 3.82 2.86 5.97
CA TYR A 185 3.75 1.75 5.04
C TYR A 185 4.17 0.42 5.69
N ASN A 186 3.32 -0.59 5.61
CA ASN A 186 3.55 -1.88 6.27
C ASN A 186 4.45 -2.84 5.46
N MET A 187 5.77 -2.57 5.37
CA MET A 187 6.67 -3.50 4.68
C MET A 187 6.80 -4.86 5.37
N LEU A 188 6.86 -4.93 6.71
CA LEU A 188 6.99 -6.20 7.43
C LEU A 188 5.71 -7.05 7.34
N GLY A 189 4.55 -6.41 7.24
CA GLY A 189 3.27 -7.08 6.98
C GLY A 189 3.18 -7.75 5.62
N LEU A 190 4.08 -7.47 4.67
CA LEU A 190 4.16 -8.22 3.41
C LEU A 190 4.59 -9.68 3.63
N VAL A 191 5.31 -9.96 4.72
CA VAL A 191 5.71 -11.32 5.14
C VAL A 191 4.75 -11.86 6.21
N LEU A 192 4.31 -11.02 7.14
CA LEU A 192 3.55 -11.45 8.33
C LEU A 192 2.02 -11.35 8.17
N ARG A 193 1.52 -10.67 7.13
CA ARG A 193 0.09 -10.35 6.87
C ARG A 193 -0.66 -9.74 8.05
N THR A 194 0.08 -9.16 9.01
CA THR A 194 -0.47 -8.53 10.20
C THR A 194 -0.03 -7.08 10.26
N SER A 195 -0.93 -6.22 10.73
CA SER A 195 -0.60 -4.88 11.19
C SER A 195 -0.99 -4.79 12.66
N LEU A 196 -0.08 -4.27 13.49
CA LEU A 196 -0.29 -4.17 14.94
C LEU A 196 -0.95 -2.85 15.33
N LYS A 197 -1.16 -1.92 14.38
CA LYS A 197 -1.68 -0.56 14.64
C LYS A 197 -2.57 -0.08 13.48
N PRO A 198 -3.64 0.69 13.74
CA PRO A 198 -4.39 1.40 12.70
C PRO A 198 -3.46 2.23 11.80
N ASN A 199 -3.86 2.57 10.57
CA ASN A 199 -3.07 3.42 9.65
C ASN A 199 -1.64 2.95 9.33
N ILE A 200 -1.29 1.70 9.65
CA ILE A 200 -0.10 1.02 9.14
C ILE A 200 -0.58 -0.04 8.17
N MET A 201 -0.56 0.27 6.88
CA MET A 201 -1.19 -0.55 5.84
C MET A 201 -0.28 -0.68 4.61
N PHE A 202 -0.58 -1.65 3.76
CA PHE A 202 -0.09 -1.67 2.38
C PHE A 202 -1.17 -1.15 1.42
N CYS A 203 -0.81 -0.92 0.16
CA CYS A 203 -1.65 -0.23 -0.84
C CYS A 203 -3.04 -0.84 -1.00
N SER A 204 -3.16 -2.14 -1.26
CA SER A 204 -4.44 -2.81 -1.46
C SER A 204 -5.29 -2.92 -0.18
N GLN A 205 -4.66 -3.03 0.99
CA GLN A 205 -5.37 -2.97 2.27
C GLN A 205 -6.00 -1.60 2.48
N PHE A 206 -5.26 -0.53 2.18
CA PHE A 206 -5.80 0.83 2.23
C PHE A 206 -7.01 0.99 1.32
N VAL A 207 -6.87 0.63 0.03
CA VAL A 207 -7.99 0.74 -0.94
C VAL A 207 -9.22 -0.03 -0.45
N TYR A 208 -9.04 -1.29 -0.04
CA TYR A 208 -10.14 -2.11 0.45
C TYR A 208 -10.79 -1.55 1.72
N ASN A 209 -10.01 -1.05 2.68
CA ASN A 209 -10.53 -0.45 3.91
C ASN A 209 -11.33 0.83 3.63
N MET A 210 -10.88 1.67 2.70
CA MET A 210 -11.64 2.84 2.25
C MET A 210 -12.99 2.40 1.67
N LEU A 211 -13.00 1.44 0.75
CA LEU A 211 -14.23 0.92 0.16
C LEU A 211 -15.17 0.30 1.22
N ARG A 212 -14.64 -0.47 2.17
CA ARG A 212 -15.42 -1.07 3.27
C ARG A 212 -16.07 0.00 4.14
N ASN A 213 -15.31 1.03 4.55
CA ASN A 213 -15.81 2.10 5.41
C ASN A 213 -16.93 2.92 4.75
N ALA A 214 -16.90 3.07 3.42
CA ALA A 214 -17.92 3.78 2.66
C ALA A 214 -19.07 2.90 2.16
N GLY A 215 -19.10 1.61 2.51
CA GLY A 215 -20.11 0.67 2.01
C GLY A 215 -20.02 0.38 0.50
N LEU A 216 -18.84 0.61 -0.09
CA LEU A 216 -18.54 0.41 -1.51
C LEU A 216 -17.83 -0.92 -1.81
N ALA A 217 -17.42 -1.67 -0.78
CA ALA A 217 -16.78 -2.96 -0.97
C ALA A 217 -17.74 -3.98 -1.60
N TYR A 218 -17.25 -4.69 -2.62
CA TYR A 218 -18.02 -5.64 -3.43
C TYR A 218 -17.53 -7.09 -3.33
N PHE A 219 -16.60 -7.36 -2.41
CA PHE A 219 -16.15 -8.69 -2.02
C PHE A 219 -15.77 -8.69 -0.54
N GLU A 220 -15.64 -9.88 0.03
CA GLU A 220 -15.21 -10.07 1.41
C GLU A 220 -13.87 -10.81 1.48
N LYS A 221 -12.93 -10.21 2.19
CA LYS A 221 -11.63 -10.79 2.52
C LYS A 221 -11.07 -10.11 3.77
N ALA A 222 -10.22 -10.81 4.51
CA ALA A 222 -9.48 -10.19 5.60
C ALA A 222 -8.53 -9.11 5.04
N ASP A 223 -8.59 -7.89 5.59
CA ASP A 223 -7.92 -6.70 5.05
C ASP A 223 -6.42 -6.92 4.77
N GLY A 224 -5.72 -7.57 5.70
CA GLY A 224 -4.29 -7.91 5.58
C GLY A 224 -3.96 -8.99 4.55
N GLN A 225 -4.95 -9.54 3.85
CA GLN A 225 -4.80 -10.57 2.83
C GLN A 225 -5.23 -10.10 1.43
N VAL A 226 -5.76 -8.89 1.30
CA VAL A 226 -6.21 -8.33 0.01
C VAL A 226 -4.99 -8.02 -0.85
N LYS A 227 -4.96 -8.57 -2.06
CA LYS A 227 -3.96 -8.26 -3.08
C LYS A 227 -4.49 -7.18 -4.02
N PRO A 228 -3.63 -6.38 -4.67
CA PRO A 228 -4.06 -5.40 -5.67
C PRO A 228 -4.97 -6.01 -6.76
N THR A 229 -4.62 -7.21 -7.25
CA THR A 229 -5.43 -7.91 -8.27
C THR A 229 -6.79 -8.37 -7.77
N ASP A 230 -6.96 -8.59 -6.47
CA ASP A 230 -8.24 -9.04 -5.92
C ASP A 230 -9.34 -7.98 -6.13
N LEU A 231 -8.97 -6.69 -6.17
CA LEU A 231 -9.90 -5.60 -6.46
C LEU A 231 -10.58 -5.77 -7.82
N VAL A 232 -9.92 -6.41 -8.78
CA VAL A 232 -10.48 -6.68 -10.12
C VAL A 232 -11.02 -8.10 -10.20
N GLU A 233 -10.26 -9.08 -9.71
CA GLU A 233 -10.58 -10.50 -9.90
C GLU A 233 -11.74 -11.00 -9.04
N LEU A 234 -12.03 -10.33 -7.91
CA LEU A 234 -13.13 -10.69 -7.03
C LEU A 234 -14.39 -9.85 -7.30
N ASP A 235 -14.42 -9.05 -8.36
CA ASP A 235 -15.60 -8.31 -8.79
C ASP A 235 -16.59 -9.22 -9.56
N TYR A 236 -17.13 -10.22 -8.88
CA TYR A 236 -18.07 -11.20 -9.45
C TYR A 236 -19.40 -10.56 -9.91
N HIS A 237 -19.73 -9.39 -9.37
CA HIS A 237 -20.96 -8.67 -9.66
C HIS A 237 -20.76 -7.48 -10.61
N ARG A 238 -19.56 -7.32 -11.19
CA ARG A 238 -19.22 -6.30 -12.18
C ARG A 238 -19.56 -4.88 -11.72
N LYS A 239 -19.18 -4.57 -10.48
CA LYS A 239 -19.29 -3.24 -9.89
C LYS A 239 -18.28 -2.26 -10.49
N LEU A 240 -17.14 -2.77 -10.96
CA LEU A 240 -16.14 -1.99 -11.67
C LEU A 240 -16.42 -1.93 -13.16
N SER A 241 -16.29 -0.75 -13.74
CA SER A 241 -16.25 -0.55 -15.19
C SER A 241 -14.88 -0.05 -15.60
N PHE A 242 -14.29 -0.63 -16.64
CA PHE A 242 -13.02 -0.17 -17.19
C PHE A 242 -13.16 1.24 -17.78
N CYS A 243 -12.24 2.14 -17.47
CA CYS A 243 -12.20 3.49 -18.03
C CYS A 243 -11.16 3.60 -19.15
N TYR A 244 -9.89 3.38 -18.82
CA TYR A 244 -8.76 3.52 -19.73
C TYR A 244 -7.49 2.88 -19.14
N GLU A 245 -6.49 2.71 -19.98
CA GLU A 245 -5.15 2.23 -19.61
C GLU A 245 -4.09 3.26 -20.03
N ILE A 246 -3.10 3.48 -19.17
CA ILE A 246 -1.93 4.33 -19.46
C ILE A 246 -0.71 3.42 -19.56
N PHE A 247 0.00 3.48 -20.69
CA PHE A 247 1.31 2.84 -20.87
C PHE A 247 2.42 3.88 -20.66
N LEU A 248 3.32 3.63 -19.71
CA LEU A 248 4.34 4.60 -19.30
C LEU A 248 5.70 4.40 -19.98
N GLY A 249 5.95 3.22 -20.56
CA GLY A 249 7.26 2.88 -21.12
C GLY A 249 7.38 2.85 -22.65
N ARG A 250 6.38 3.32 -23.41
CA ARG A 250 6.57 3.53 -24.87
C ARG A 250 7.09 4.94 -25.12
N ARG A 251 8.30 5.05 -25.66
CA ARG A 251 8.68 6.20 -26.50
C ARG A 251 7.61 6.37 -27.58
N GLN A 252 7.03 7.56 -27.67
CA GLN A 252 6.31 7.98 -28.87
C GLN A 252 7.36 8.16 -29.98
N ASP A 253 7.57 7.11 -30.77
CA ASP A 253 8.27 7.16 -32.05
C ASP A 253 7.26 6.77 -33.14
#